data_AF-A0A8B6BS47-F1
#
_entry.id   AF-A0A8B6BS47-F1
#
_cell.length_a   1.000
_cell.length_b   1.000
_cell.length_c   1.000
_cell.angle_alpha   90.00
_cell.angle_beta   90.00
_cell.angle_gamma   90.00
#
_symmetry.space_group_name_H-M   'P 1'
#
loop_
_entity.id
_entity.type
_entity.pdbx_description
1 polymer ?
#
loop_
_entity_poly.entity_id
_entity_poly.type
_entity_poly.pdbx_seq_one_letter_code
_entity_poly.pdbx_strand_id
1 'polypeptide(L)'
;MQIISKGCVMISLVVAFILFLFYVNTFQDTRKYESKNTKKQKFTFDILDIAKTNNNANLYTKEEAIKTPVVVKGKGNYKLKNPNGVKQDIISWSQYGQDKFLDKLFNKKQNGFFVEIGGYDGESFSNTLFLEKIRDWDGLLVEASPFLYNIMLKKDRKCYMVNACISTSLPTMTFVLAGGITSAKETLTDMHQRRIARDRITYGKYPNWANTNDTATVNCFPLLQLMKILGRTNIDYFSLDVEGAEMHILNSISWKEINIDVFTIETDQHRDQILNFMRIKGYKWIHKLRGDDIFVKNKSVE
;
A
#
# COMPACT_ATOMS: atom_id res chain seq x y z
N MET A 1 -21.68 12.16 -63.16
CA MET A 1 -21.55 10.69 -63.03
C MET A 1 -20.58 10.42 -61.87
N GLN A 2 -21.10 10.29 -60.65
CA GLN A 2 -20.29 10.24 -59.43
C GLN A 2 -20.40 8.82 -58.85
N ILE A 3 -19.45 7.97 -59.22
CA ILE A 3 -19.32 6.61 -58.70
C ILE A 3 -18.50 6.73 -57.40
N ILE A 4 -19.18 7.02 -56.30
CA ILE A 4 -18.56 6.92 -54.96
C ILE A 4 -18.52 5.43 -54.60
N SER A 5 -17.30 4.95 -54.37
CA SER A 5 -16.95 3.55 -54.27
C SER A 5 -17.68 2.82 -53.14
N LYS A 6 -18.41 1.75 -53.48
CA LYS A 6 -18.98 0.78 -52.53
C LYS A 6 -17.92 0.04 -51.68
N GLY A 7 -16.62 0.21 -51.97
CA GLY A 7 -15.53 -0.42 -51.23
C GLY A 7 -15.24 0.20 -49.85
N CYS A 8 -15.49 1.51 -49.65
CA CYS A 8 -15.10 2.19 -48.41
C CYS A 8 -16.04 1.88 -47.22
N VAL A 9 -17.33 1.66 -47.49
CA VAL A 9 -18.33 1.30 -46.47
C VAL A 9 -18.15 -0.15 -46.01
N MET A 10 -17.75 -1.05 -46.90
CA MET A 10 -17.55 -2.46 -46.57
C MET A 10 -16.30 -2.68 -45.71
N ILE A 11 -15.23 -1.92 -45.94
CA ILE A 11 -13.99 -1.98 -45.14
C ILE A 11 -14.25 -1.51 -43.69
N SER A 12 -15.04 -0.45 -43.51
CA SER A 12 -15.40 0.07 -42.17
C SER A 12 -16.22 -0.92 -41.35
N LEU A 13 -17.19 -1.60 -41.99
CA LEU A 13 -18.00 -2.63 -41.32
C LEU A 13 -17.21 -3.89 -40.96
N VAL A 14 -16.24 -4.30 -41.79
CA VAL A 14 -15.36 -5.43 -41.50
C VAL A 14 -14.42 -5.12 -40.33
N VAL A 15 -13.87 -3.90 -40.25
CA VAL A 15 -13.03 -3.49 -39.12
C VAL A 15 -13.83 -3.42 -37.81
N ALA A 16 -15.05 -2.89 -37.84
CA ALA A 16 -15.93 -2.85 -36.67
C ALA A 16 -16.34 -4.27 -36.20
N PHE A 17 -16.58 -5.20 -37.13
CA PHE A 17 -16.91 -6.58 -36.80
C PHE A 17 -15.71 -7.35 -36.23
N ILE A 18 -14.50 -7.11 -36.73
CA ILE A 18 -13.26 -7.68 -36.18
C ILE A 18 -13.00 -7.14 -34.76
N LEU A 19 -13.17 -5.83 -34.54
CA LEU A 19 -13.04 -5.24 -33.20
C LEU A 19 -14.10 -5.75 -32.22
N PHE A 20 -15.33 -5.98 -32.69
CA PHE A 20 -16.40 -6.59 -31.89
C PHE A 20 -16.09 -8.06 -31.55
N LEU A 21 -15.56 -8.85 -32.49
CA LEU A 21 -15.12 -10.21 -32.23
C LEU A 21 -13.91 -10.26 -31.28
N PHE A 22 -12.98 -9.31 -31.38
CA PHE A 22 -11.89 -9.15 -30.39
C PHE A 22 -12.43 -8.78 -29.00
N TYR A 23 -13.44 -7.91 -28.93
CA TYR A 23 -14.09 -7.53 -27.66
C TYR A 23 -14.87 -8.70 -27.04
N VAL A 24 -15.61 -9.48 -27.84
CA VAL A 24 -16.36 -10.64 -27.36
C VAL A 24 -15.42 -11.78 -26.94
N ASN A 25 -14.32 -12.02 -27.66
CA ASN A 25 -13.32 -13.01 -27.25
C ASN A 25 -12.58 -12.59 -25.98
N THR A 26 -12.19 -11.33 -25.84
CA THR A 26 -11.57 -10.83 -24.60
C THR A 26 -12.52 -10.87 -23.41
N PHE A 27 -13.83 -10.66 -23.62
CA PHE A 27 -14.86 -10.75 -22.57
C PHE A 27 -15.30 -12.19 -22.23
N GLN A 28 -15.14 -13.14 -23.14
CA GLN A 28 -15.34 -14.56 -22.84
C GLN A 28 -14.13 -15.15 -22.10
N ASP A 29 -12.91 -14.70 -22.41
CA ASP A 29 -11.71 -15.06 -21.65
C ASP A 29 -11.78 -14.58 -20.19
N THR A 30 -12.31 -13.38 -19.92
CA THR A 30 -12.50 -12.91 -18.53
C THR A 30 -13.49 -13.76 -17.73
N ARG A 31 -14.58 -14.25 -18.35
CA ARG A 31 -15.53 -15.17 -17.68
C ARG A 31 -14.97 -16.57 -17.47
N LYS A 32 -14.14 -17.07 -18.39
CA LYS A 32 -13.41 -18.34 -18.20
C LYS A 32 -12.27 -18.19 -17.16
N TYR A 33 -11.78 -16.97 -16.96
CA TYR A 33 -10.77 -16.60 -15.96
C TYR A 33 -11.35 -16.48 -14.55
N GLU A 34 -12.60 -16.02 -14.41
CA GLU A 34 -13.31 -15.98 -13.11
C GLU A 34 -13.56 -17.37 -12.52
N SER A 35 -13.84 -18.39 -13.34
CA SER A 35 -14.11 -19.75 -12.83
C SER A 35 -12.85 -20.51 -12.38
N LYS A 36 -11.64 -20.08 -12.78
CA LYS A 36 -10.37 -20.72 -12.41
C LYS A 36 -9.68 -20.12 -11.18
N ASN A 37 -10.21 -19.03 -10.60
CA ASN A 37 -9.58 -18.29 -9.51
C ASN A 37 -9.94 -18.79 -8.09
N THR A 38 -10.44 -20.01 -7.97
CA THR A 38 -10.60 -20.74 -6.70
C THR A 38 -9.27 -21.11 -6.01
N LYS A 39 -8.11 -20.77 -6.60
CA LYS A 39 -6.78 -20.90 -5.97
C LYS A 39 -6.41 -19.82 -4.96
N LYS A 40 -7.33 -18.91 -4.61
CA LYS A 40 -7.14 -17.89 -3.55
C LYS A 40 -7.02 -18.48 -2.13
N GLN A 41 -7.24 -19.79 -1.95
CA GLN A 41 -7.18 -20.46 -0.65
C GLN A 41 -5.78 -20.92 -0.21
N LYS A 42 -4.75 -20.87 -1.07
CA LYS A 42 -3.42 -21.44 -0.74
C LYS A 42 -2.44 -20.47 -0.08
N PHE A 43 -2.64 -19.15 -0.20
CA PHE A 43 -1.73 -18.15 0.37
C PHE A 43 -1.98 -17.85 1.86
N THR A 44 -3.14 -18.24 2.39
CA THR A 44 -3.58 -17.95 3.75
C THR A 44 -2.93 -18.85 4.81
N PHE A 45 -2.48 -20.04 4.43
CA PHE A 45 -2.00 -21.05 5.38
C PHE A 45 -0.62 -20.70 5.99
N ASP A 46 0.21 -19.90 5.32
CA ASP A 46 1.60 -19.64 5.77
C ASP A 46 1.73 -18.52 6.82
N ILE A 47 0.65 -17.79 7.13
CA ILE A 47 0.67 -16.83 8.25
C ILE A 47 0.45 -17.58 9.59
N LEU A 48 -0.24 -18.72 9.56
CA LEU A 48 -0.58 -19.52 10.74
C LEU A 48 0.64 -20.17 11.42
N ASP A 49 1.68 -20.53 10.66
CA ASP A 49 2.86 -21.20 11.24
C ASP A 49 3.86 -20.25 11.90
N ILE A 50 3.89 -18.97 11.51
CA ILE A 50 4.80 -17.97 12.10
C ILE A 50 4.27 -17.49 13.47
N ALA A 51 2.95 -17.50 13.66
CA ALA A 51 2.29 -17.06 14.88
C ALA A 51 2.60 -17.94 16.10
N LYS A 52 2.99 -19.21 15.91
CA LYS A 52 3.20 -20.20 16.98
C LYS A 52 4.44 -19.97 17.87
N THR A 53 5.28 -18.98 17.59
CA THR A 53 6.61 -18.84 18.24
C THR A 53 6.79 -17.68 19.22
N ASN A 54 5.83 -16.77 19.40
CA ASN A 54 6.03 -15.56 20.24
C ASN A 54 4.99 -15.40 21.35
N ASN A 55 5.35 -15.80 22.58
CA ASN A 55 4.58 -15.69 23.82
C ASN A 55 4.77 -14.34 24.55
N ASN A 56 4.62 -13.19 23.87
CA ASN A 56 4.71 -11.88 24.53
C ASN A 56 3.41 -11.07 24.38
N ALA A 57 2.33 -11.58 24.96
CA ALA A 57 1.00 -10.94 24.95
C ALA A 57 0.81 -9.87 26.06
N ASN A 58 1.81 -9.60 26.91
CA ASN A 58 1.65 -8.79 28.12
C ASN A 58 2.28 -7.37 28.07
N LEU A 59 2.58 -6.80 26.89
CA LEU A 59 3.27 -5.50 26.79
C LEU A 59 2.36 -4.27 26.59
N TYR A 60 1.03 -4.40 26.73
CA TYR A 60 0.11 -3.32 26.34
C TYR A 60 -0.93 -3.02 27.43
N THR A 61 -0.46 -2.55 28.58
CA THR A 61 -1.31 -1.89 29.59
C THR A 61 -0.92 -0.41 29.64
N LYS A 62 -1.92 0.48 29.51
CA LYS A 62 -1.87 1.96 29.61
C LYS A 62 -0.54 2.53 30.16
N GLU A 63 0.39 2.86 29.26
CA GLU A 63 1.57 3.68 29.55
C GLU A 63 1.42 5.04 28.87
N GLU A 64 2.01 6.08 29.46
CA GLU A 64 2.08 7.43 28.89
C GLU A 64 2.60 7.38 27.45
N ALA A 65 2.05 8.24 26.58
CA ALA A 65 2.45 8.27 25.17
C ALA A 65 3.96 8.51 25.05
N ILE A 66 4.65 7.60 24.34
CA ILE A 66 6.08 7.69 24.13
C ILE A 66 6.38 8.93 23.29
N LYS A 67 7.28 9.80 23.76
CA LYS A 67 7.58 11.08 23.08
C LYS A 67 8.52 10.94 21.88
N THR A 68 9.31 9.87 21.83
CA THR A 68 10.32 9.66 20.78
C THR A 68 10.12 8.31 20.09
N PRO A 69 9.91 8.28 18.77
CA PRO A 69 9.72 7.03 18.05
C PRO A 69 11.01 6.23 17.98
N VAL A 70 10.90 4.91 18.13
CA VAL A 70 12.02 3.98 17.96
C VAL A 70 12.06 3.52 16.50
N VAL A 71 13.05 4.01 15.75
CA VAL A 71 13.24 3.64 14.35
C VAL A 71 14.37 2.61 14.25
N VAL A 72 14.08 1.47 13.64
CA VAL A 72 15.02 0.37 13.45
C VAL A 72 15.50 0.35 12.00
N LYS A 73 16.81 0.22 11.76
CA LYS A 73 17.35 -0.04 10.43
C LYS A 73 17.66 -1.52 10.29
N GLY A 74 17.13 -2.17 9.26
CA GLY A 74 17.47 -3.56 8.98
C GLY A 74 18.81 -3.69 8.24
N LYS A 75 19.30 -4.92 8.12
CA LYS A 75 20.65 -5.21 7.61
C LYS A 75 20.68 -5.48 6.11
N GLY A 76 19.52 -5.63 5.47
CA GLY A 76 19.43 -5.97 4.04
C GLY A 76 19.75 -7.43 3.73
N ASN A 77 19.47 -8.36 4.65
CA ASN A 77 19.62 -9.79 4.40
C ASN A 77 18.43 -10.40 3.64
N TYR A 78 17.31 -9.68 3.54
CA TYR A 78 16.13 -10.07 2.74
C TYR A 78 15.63 -11.50 2.99
N LYS A 79 15.22 -11.78 4.23
CA LYS A 79 14.58 -13.04 4.64
C LYS A 79 13.12 -13.09 4.17
N LEU A 80 12.94 -13.09 2.85
CA LEU A 80 11.67 -13.01 2.16
C LEU A 80 11.09 -14.39 1.87
N LYS A 81 9.76 -14.52 1.91
CA LYS A 81 9.04 -15.73 1.50
C LYS A 81 9.10 -15.94 -0.03
N ASN A 82 9.02 -14.85 -0.78
CA ASN A 82 9.14 -14.76 -2.23
C ASN A 82 10.35 -13.87 -2.58
N PRO A 83 11.58 -14.39 -2.50
CA PRO A 83 12.81 -13.60 -2.64
C PRO A 83 13.02 -13.00 -4.02
N ASN A 84 12.38 -13.57 -5.05
CA ASN A 84 12.50 -13.16 -6.44
C ASN A 84 11.32 -12.29 -6.90
N GLY A 85 10.26 -12.18 -6.10
CA GLY A 85 9.11 -11.33 -6.43
C GLY A 85 8.43 -11.69 -7.75
N VAL A 86 8.53 -12.92 -8.25
CA VAL A 86 8.04 -13.22 -9.61
C VAL A 86 6.52 -13.32 -9.60
N LYS A 87 5.86 -12.49 -10.41
CA LYS A 87 4.44 -12.55 -10.76
C LYS A 87 4.32 -12.57 -12.27
N GLN A 88 3.88 -13.69 -12.84
CA GLN A 88 3.69 -13.84 -14.30
C GLN A 88 4.95 -13.44 -15.09
N ASP A 89 6.11 -13.97 -14.69
CA ASP A 89 7.44 -13.70 -15.28
C ASP A 89 7.96 -12.26 -15.13
N ILE A 90 7.27 -11.42 -14.36
CA ILE A 90 7.68 -10.06 -14.03
C ILE A 90 8.08 -10.00 -12.56
N ILE A 91 9.27 -9.46 -12.27
CA ILE A 91 9.74 -9.21 -10.89
C ILE A 91 8.94 -8.05 -10.29
N SER A 92 7.98 -8.31 -9.41
CA SER A 92 7.12 -7.34 -8.73
C SER A 92 6.59 -7.89 -7.39
N TRP A 93 6.67 -7.10 -6.33
CA TRP A 93 6.05 -7.42 -5.04
C TRP A 93 4.69 -6.75 -4.86
N SER A 94 4.43 -5.67 -5.58
CA SER A 94 3.25 -4.84 -5.42
C SER A 94 1.96 -5.53 -5.87
N GLN A 95 0.81 -5.16 -5.29
CA GLN A 95 -0.45 -5.88 -5.53
C GLN A 95 -0.94 -5.77 -6.99
N TYR A 96 -0.80 -4.59 -7.59
CA TYR A 96 -1.38 -4.23 -8.89
C TYR A 96 -0.35 -3.66 -9.88
N GLY A 97 0.95 -3.88 -9.66
CA GLY A 97 2.02 -3.42 -10.54
C GLY A 97 2.42 -1.94 -10.35
N GLN A 98 2.07 -1.34 -9.21
CA GLN A 98 2.54 -0.03 -8.75
C GLN A 98 4.06 0.09 -8.90
N ASP A 99 4.83 -0.90 -8.42
CA ASP A 99 6.29 -0.86 -8.46
C ASP A 99 6.86 -0.76 -9.89
N LYS A 100 6.28 -1.49 -10.86
CA LYS A 100 6.63 -1.41 -12.28
C LYS A 100 6.28 -0.07 -12.89
N PHE A 101 5.09 0.43 -12.58
CA PHE A 101 4.65 1.73 -13.07
C PHE A 101 5.61 2.82 -12.59
N LEU A 102 5.95 2.81 -11.30
CA LEU A 102 6.89 3.74 -10.68
C LEU A 102 8.29 3.61 -11.26
N ASP A 103 8.78 2.39 -11.49
CA ASP A 103 10.07 2.17 -12.13
C ASP A 103 10.17 2.87 -13.49
N LYS A 104 9.11 2.78 -14.29
CA LYS A 104 9.03 3.49 -15.58
C LYS A 104 8.91 4.99 -15.37
N LEU A 105 8.06 5.44 -14.45
CA LEU A 105 7.81 6.86 -14.16
C LEU A 105 9.09 7.58 -13.72
N PHE A 106 9.88 6.94 -12.86
CA PHE A 106 11.17 7.44 -12.38
C PHE A 106 12.32 7.20 -13.37
N ASN A 107 12.03 6.72 -14.59
CA ASN A 107 13.03 6.38 -15.59
C ASN A 107 14.16 5.48 -15.02
N LYS A 108 13.75 4.46 -14.25
CA LYS A 108 14.65 3.48 -13.61
C LYS A 108 15.69 4.12 -12.66
N LYS A 109 15.35 5.26 -12.06
CA LYS A 109 16.19 5.97 -11.07
C LYS A 109 16.73 5.00 -10.02
N GLN A 110 18.01 5.16 -9.71
CA GLN A 110 18.70 4.45 -8.63
C GLN A 110 18.79 5.37 -7.41
N ASN A 111 19.00 4.79 -6.22
CA ASN A 111 19.31 5.53 -4.99
C ASN A 111 18.27 6.60 -4.58
N GLY A 112 16.98 6.33 -4.83
CA GLY A 112 15.90 7.17 -4.33
C GLY A 112 15.57 6.91 -2.86
N PHE A 113 14.64 7.68 -2.31
CA PHE A 113 14.11 7.50 -0.97
C PHE A 113 12.59 7.34 -0.98
N PHE A 114 12.08 6.27 -0.38
CA PHE A 114 10.64 6.05 -0.25
C PHE A 114 10.13 6.18 1.19
N VAL A 115 8.84 6.44 1.33
CA VAL A 115 8.06 6.22 2.55
C VAL A 115 6.86 5.35 2.21
N GLU A 116 6.63 4.28 2.96
CA GLU A 116 5.43 3.43 2.83
C GLU A 116 4.74 3.36 4.18
N ILE A 117 3.54 3.95 4.25
CA ILE A 117 2.67 3.86 5.43
C ILE A 117 1.62 2.80 5.14
N GLY A 118 1.54 1.81 6.03
CA GLY A 118 0.85 0.54 5.77
C GLY A 118 1.80 -0.51 5.22
N GLY A 119 3.02 -0.60 5.78
CA GLY A 119 4.03 -1.54 5.29
C GLY A 119 3.70 -3.02 5.52
N TYR A 120 2.60 -3.33 6.22
CA TYR A 120 2.07 -4.67 6.42
C TYR A 120 3.13 -5.64 6.98
N ASP A 121 3.31 -6.81 6.36
CA ASP A 121 4.31 -7.81 6.75
C ASP A 121 5.72 -7.51 6.19
N GLY A 122 5.91 -6.34 5.56
CA GLY A 122 7.16 -5.91 4.94
C GLY A 122 7.47 -6.49 3.57
N GLU A 123 6.63 -7.37 3.02
CA GLU A 123 6.91 -8.08 1.76
C GLU A 123 5.69 -8.23 0.85
N SER A 124 4.61 -8.79 1.39
CA SER A 124 3.38 -9.04 0.65
C SER A 124 2.79 -7.72 0.22
N PHE A 125 2.54 -7.58 -1.09
CA PHE A 125 1.94 -6.37 -1.68
C PHE A 125 2.77 -5.09 -1.57
N SER A 126 4.01 -5.13 -1.10
CA SER A 126 4.82 -3.93 -0.92
C SER A 126 5.05 -3.19 -2.24
N ASN A 127 4.75 -1.90 -2.24
CA ASN A 127 4.97 -1.01 -3.38
C ASN A 127 6.43 -0.56 -3.49
N THR A 128 7.23 -0.77 -2.44
CA THR A 128 8.60 -0.23 -2.33
C THR A 128 9.70 -1.28 -2.38
N LEU A 129 9.39 -2.56 -2.10
CA LEU A 129 10.41 -3.61 -2.00
C LEU A 129 11.18 -3.81 -3.33
N PHE A 130 10.51 -3.66 -4.46
CA PHE A 130 11.18 -3.66 -5.77
C PHE A 130 12.17 -2.49 -5.92
N LEU A 131 11.75 -1.27 -5.55
CA LEU A 131 12.61 -0.08 -5.63
C LEU A 131 13.82 -0.23 -4.70
N GLU A 132 13.61 -0.77 -3.49
CA GLU A 132 14.70 -1.05 -2.56
C GLU A 132 15.68 -2.07 -3.12
N LYS A 133 15.21 -3.26 -3.52
CA LYS A 133 16.10 -4.38 -3.92
C LYS A 133 16.74 -4.20 -5.29
N ILE A 134 16.01 -3.62 -6.25
CA ILE A 134 16.41 -3.61 -7.66
C ILE A 134 16.96 -2.25 -8.08
N ARG A 135 16.56 -1.17 -7.38
CA ARG A 135 17.02 0.20 -7.65
C ARG A 135 17.92 0.78 -6.55
N ASP A 136 18.25 -0.03 -5.55
CA ASP A 136 19.07 0.37 -4.40
C ASP A 136 18.49 1.57 -3.61
N TRP A 137 17.17 1.76 -3.65
CA TRP A 137 16.53 2.82 -2.87
C TRP A 137 16.68 2.53 -1.37
N ASP A 138 16.77 3.58 -0.56
CA ASP A 138 16.56 3.50 0.89
C ASP A 138 15.16 4.00 1.22
N GLY A 139 14.69 3.85 2.45
CA GLY A 139 13.35 4.33 2.78
C GLY A 139 12.89 4.05 4.19
N LEU A 140 11.64 4.43 4.48
CA LEU A 140 10.98 4.20 5.75
C LEU A 140 9.68 3.40 5.56
N LEU A 141 9.56 2.28 6.25
CA LEU A 141 8.30 1.57 6.44
C LEU A 141 7.66 1.98 7.77
N VAL A 142 6.39 2.33 7.73
CA VAL A 142 5.57 2.62 8.92
C VAL A 142 4.45 1.60 8.97
N GLU A 143 4.34 0.90 10.10
CA GLU A 143 3.26 -0.05 10.36
C GLU A 143 2.69 0.16 11.75
N ALA A 144 1.38 0.38 11.85
CA ALA A 144 0.74 0.64 13.13
C ALA A 144 0.53 -0.65 13.94
N SER A 145 0.19 -1.75 13.28
CA SER A 145 -0.01 -3.05 13.93
C SER A 145 1.32 -3.59 14.51
N PRO A 146 1.46 -3.70 15.84
CA PRO A 146 2.70 -4.21 16.43
C PRO A 146 3.00 -5.66 16.01
N PHE A 147 1.96 -6.43 15.69
CA PHE A 147 2.10 -7.79 15.20
C PHE A 147 2.69 -7.84 13.79
N LEU A 148 2.11 -7.08 12.85
CA LEU A 148 2.61 -7.01 11.49
C LEU A 148 4.01 -6.41 11.44
N TYR A 149 4.26 -5.38 12.27
CA TYR A 149 5.60 -4.82 12.45
C TYR A 149 6.63 -5.86 12.90
N ASN A 150 6.29 -6.74 13.85
CA ASN A 150 7.19 -7.81 14.27
C ASN A 150 7.46 -8.85 13.16
N ILE A 151 6.51 -9.08 12.24
CA ILE A 151 6.74 -9.90 11.06
C ILE A 151 7.62 -9.17 10.05
N MET A 152 7.36 -7.88 9.83
CA MET A 152 8.16 -6.99 8.97
C MET A 152 9.63 -6.97 9.39
N LEU A 153 9.92 -6.82 10.69
CA LEU A 153 11.30 -6.86 11.21
C LEU A 153 12.05 -8.14 10.84
N LYS A 154 11.35 -9.28 10.80
CA LYS A 154 11.96 -10.58 10.44
C LYS A 154 12.38 -10.65 8.97
N LYS A 155 11.82 -9.80 8.10
CA LYS A 155 12.21 -9.72 6.68
C LYS A 155 13.61 -9.15 6.50
N ASP A 156 14.10 -8.39 7.48
CA ASP A 156 15.46 -7.85 7.50
C ASP A 156 15.81 -7.08 6.21
N ARG A 157 14.87 -6.22 5.78
CA ARG A 157 15.05 -5.26 4.67
C ARG A 157 16.16 -4.27 5.00
N LYS A 158 16.73 -3.57 4.00
CA LYS A 158 17.79 -2.57 4.21
C LYS A 158 17.26 -1.26 4.83
N CYS A 159 15.98 -0.98 4.60
CA CYS A 159 15.32 0.26 4.97
C CYS A 159 15.11 0.43 6.48
N TYR A 160 14.67 1.64 6.86
CA TYR A 160 14.17 1.97 8.18
C TYR A 160 12.75 1.44 8.40
N MET A 161 12.42 1.05 9.62
CA MET A 161 11.13 0.49 10.02
C MET A 161 10.72 1.06 11.38
N VAL A 162 9.46 1.47 11.51
CA VAL A 162 8.91 1.99 12.78
C VAL A 162 7.51 1.45 13.04
N ASN A 163 7.23 1.10 14.30
CA ASN A 163 5.87 0.81 14.76
C ASN A 163 5.20 2.09 15.24
N ALA A 164 4.32 2.65 14.41
CA ALA A 164 3.67 3.93 14.70
C ALA A 164 2.40 4.12 13.86
N CYS A 165 1.47 4.92 14.37
CA CYS A 165 0.51 5.64 13.55
C CYS A 165 1.05 7.04 13.20
N ILE A 166 0.52 7.64 12.13
CA ILE A 166 0.88 9.01 11.75
C ILE A 166 -0.24 9.97 12.16
N SER A 167 0.09 10.94 13.02
CA SER A 167 -0.83 11.98 13.45
C SER A 167 -0.09 13.17 14.06
N THR A 168 -0.65 14.36 13.90
CA THR A 168 -0.26 15.57 14.64
C THR A 168 -1.27 15.96 15.71
N SER A 169 -2.47 15.36 15.70
CA SER A 169 -3.60 15.71 16.58
C SER A 169 -3.85 14.70 17.68
N LEU A 170 -3.43 13.45 17.50
CA LEU A 170 -3.62 12.37 18.46
C LEU A 170 -2.26 11.81 18.88
N PRO A 171 -1.97 11.65 20.19
CA PRO A 171 -0.73 11.02 20.65
C PRO A 171 -0.76 9.50 20.52
N THR A 172 -1.95 8.90 20.46
CA THR A 172 -2.17 7.46 20.30
C THR A 172 -3.45 7.19 19.51
N MET A 173 -3.53 6.05 18.83
CA MET A 173 -4.76 5.52 18.22
C MET A 173 -4.98 4.06 18.57
N THR A 174 -6.23 3.62 18.60
CA THR A 174 -6.61 2.23 18.89
C THR A 174 -7.01 1.50 17.63
N PHE A 175 -6.19 0.54 17.22
CA PHE A 175 -6.43 -0.29 16.04
C PHE A 175 -7.24 -1.54 16.39
N VAL A 176 -8.16 -1.92 15.51
CA VAL A 176 -8.84 -3.22 15.58
C VAL A 176 -7.95 -4.27 14.91
N LEU A 177 -7.71 -5.37 15.61
CA LEU A 177 -6.93 -6.50 15.11
C LEU A 177 -7.88 -7.52 14.46
N ALA A 178 -7.77 -7.73 13.15
CA ALA A 178 -8.66 -8.63 12.42
C ALA A 178 -7.97 -9.33 11.23
N GLY A 179 -7.46 -10.54 11.46
CA GLY A 179 -7.12 -11.56 10.46
C GLY A 179 -5.91 -11.26 9.55
N GLY A 180 -5.65 -10.00 9.27
CA GLY A 180 -4.66 -9.50 8.36
C GLY A 180 -4.72 -7.97 8.34
N ILE A 181 -5.91 -7.40 8.22
CA ILE A 181 -6.06 -5.95 8.04
C ILE A 181 -6.43 -5.26 9.36
N THR A 182 -5.73 -4.17 9.68
CA THR A 182 -5.96 -3.36 10.88
C THR A 182 -6.38 -1.96 10.50
N SER A 183 -7.52 -1.50 11.01
CA SER A 183 -7.98 -0.12 10.86
C SER A 183 -8.05 0.55 12.24
N ALA A 184 -7.73 1.83 12.32
CA ALA A 184 -7.91 2.62 13.55
C ALA A 184 -9.40 2.82 13.82
N LYS A 185 -9.82 2.66 15.09
CA LYS A 185 -11.21 2.89 15.51
C LYS A 185 -11.63 4.34 15.26
N GLU A 186 -10.69 5.26 15.43
CA GLU A 186 -10.88 6.70 15.32
C GLU A 186 -11.14 7.16 13.87
N THR A 187 -10.77 6.36 12.87
CA THR A 187 -10.96 6.65 11.43
C THR A 187 -11.78 5.58 10.72
N LEU A 188 -12.48 4.73 11.47
CA LEU A 188 -13.16 3.55 10.93
C LEU A 188 -14.42 3.93 10.16
N THR A 189 -14.53 3.48 8.91
CA THR A 189 -15.73 3.65 8.08
C THR A 189 -16.60 2.40 8.08
N ASP A 190 -17.88 2.52 7.71
CA ASP A 190 -18.81 1.38 7.61
C ASP A 190 -18.33 0.29 6.65
N MET A 191 -17.66 0.68 5.57
CA MET A 191 -17.10 -0.27 4.60
C MET A 191 -15.93 -1.06 5.23
N HIS A 192 -15.08 -0.41 6.01
CA HIS A 192 -14.02 -1.08 6.78
C HIS A 192 -14.59 -2.00 7.86
N GLN A 193 -15.63 -1.57 8.58
CA GLN A 193 -16.32 -2.44 9.55
C GLN A 193 -16.84 -3.72 8.89
N ARG A 194 -17.48 -3.62 7.72
CA ARG A 194 -17.95 -4.80 6.97
C ARG A 194 -16.80 -5.71 6.51
N ARG A 195 -15.67 -5.15 6.08
CA ARG A 195 -14.49 -5.96 5.71
C ARG A 195 -13.89 -6.64 6.93
N ILE A 196 -13.69 -5.94 8.04
CA ILE A 196 -13.21 -6.51 9.31
C ILE A 196 -14.09 -7.69 9.74
N ALA A 197 -15.41 -7.56 9.65
CA ALA A 197 -16.34 -8.64 9.97
C ALA A 197 -16.13 -9.86 9.05
N ARG A 198 -15.98 -9.63 7.74
CA ARG A 198 -15.70 -10.69 6.76
C ARG A 198 -14.35 -11.37 7.01
N ASP A 199 -13.32 -10.60 7.32
CA ASP A 199 -11.97 -11.09 7.54
C ASP A 199 -11.89 -11.93 8.82
N ARG A 200 -12.61 -11.54 9.88
CA ARG A 200 -12.77 -12.36 11.09
C ARG A 200 -13.40 -13.72 10.79
N ILE A 201 -14.40 -13.76 9.90
CA ILE A 201 -15.04 -15.02 9.46
C ILE A 201 -14.06 -15.85 8.62
N THR A 202 -13.34 -15.20 7.70
CA THR A 202 -12.50 -15.87 6.69
C THR A 202 -11.22 -16.43 7.29
N TYR A 203 -10.57 -15.67 8.17
CA TYR A 203 -9.24 -15.98 8.72
C TYR A 203 -9.29 -16.51 10.16
N GLY A 204 -10.46 -16.45 10.81
CA GLY A 204 -10.62 -16.74 12.23
C GLY A 204 -9.96 -15.68 13.13
N LYS A 205 -10.15 -15.84 14.45
CA LYS A 205 -9.31 -15.12 15.42
C LYS A 205 -7.93 -15.78 15.43
N TYR A 206 -6.87 -14.99 15.30
CA TYR A 206 -5.53 -15.56 15.48
C TYR A 206 -5.41 -16.04 16.93
N PRO A 207 -4.83 -17.24 17.18
CA PRO A 207 -4.69 -17.79 18.53
C PRO A 207 -4.00 -16.82 19.49
N ASN A 208 -3.06 -16.03 18.97
CA ASN A 208 -2.31 -15.01 19.70
C ASN A 208 -3.17 -13.82 20.18
N TRP A 209 -4.42 -13.71 19.70
CA TRP A 209 -5.37 -12.66 20.08
C TRP A 209 -6.45 -13.15 21.06
N ALA A 210 -6.44 -14.43 21.44
CA ALA A 210 -7.46 -15.02 22.31
C ALA A 210 -7.64 -14.26 23.64
N ASN A 211 -6.58 -13.59 24.10
CA ASN A 211 -6.56 -12.80 25.34
C ASN A 211 -6.56 -11.28 25.13
N THR A 212 -6.73 -10.80 23.90
CA THR A 212 -6.86 -9.36 23.59
C THR A 212 -8.33 -9.01 23.36
N ASN A 213 -8.74 -7.77 23.62
CA ASN A 213 -10.07 -7.26 23.18
C ASN A 213 -10.15 -7.07 21.64
N ASP A 214 -9.32 -7.80 20.89
CA ASP A 214 -9.06 -7.63 19.46
C ASP A 214 -8.64 -6.18 19.10
N THR A 215 -7.88 -5.52 19.98
CA THR A 215 -7.39 -4.15 19.77
C THR A 215 -5.97 -3.94 20.24
N ALA A 216 -5.25 -3.02 19.60
CA ALA A 216 -3.95 -2.52 20.05
C ALA A 216 -3.93 -0.99 20.03
N THR A 217 -3.49 -0.36 21.11
CA THR A 217 -3.22 1.08 21.15
C THR A 217 -1.77 1.32 20.75
N VAL A 218 -1.56 2.25 19.83
CA VAL A 218 -0.27 2.52 19.19
C VAL A 218 0.04 4.01 19.33
N ASN A 219 1.30 4.35 19.60
CA ASN A 219 1.75 5.74 19.63
C ASN A 219 1.72 6.33 18.22
N CYS A 220 1.23 7.56 18.12
CA CYS A 220 1.27 8.30 16.87
C CYS A 220 2.36 9.37 16.90
N PHE A 221 2.96 9.60 15.74
CA PHE A 221 3.98 10.62 15.57
C PHE A 221 3.69 11.46 14.32
N PRO A 222 4.03 12.76 14.32
CA PRO A 222 4.08 13.53 13.09
C PRO A 222 5.09 12.90 12.11
N LEU A 223 4.72 12.77 10.83
CA LEU A 223 5.63 12.28 9.80
C LEU A 223 6.94 13.09 9.80
N LEU A 224 6.85 14.41 9.96
CA LEU A 224 8.00 15.31 10.04
C LEU A 224 9.01 14.91 11.12
N GLN A 225 8.55 14.43 12.28
CA GLN A 225 9.45 13.98 13.35
C GLN A 225 10.26 12.77 12.92
N LEU A 226 9.62 11.78 12.28
CA LEU A 226 10.29 10.60 11.73
C LEU A 226 11.30 11.00 10.65
N MET A 227 10.91 11.87 9.73
CA MET A 227 11.79 12.34 8.66
C MET A 227 13.01 13.12 9.21
N LYS A 228 12.83 13.96 10.24
CA LYS A 228 13.93 14.65 10.93
C LYS A 228 14.90 13.70 11.61
N ILE A 229 14.42 12.64 12.27
CA ILE A 229 15.27 11.59 12.86
C ILE A 229 16.15 10.93 11.79
N LEU A 230 15.60 10.73 10.59
CA LEU A 230 16.34 10.15 9.46
C LEU A 230 17.23 11.17 8.73
N GLY A 231 17.23 12.45 9.13
CA GLY A 231 17.97 13.50 8.43
C GLY A 231 17.45 13.75 7.00
N ARG A 232 16.15 13.56 6.78
CA ARG A 232 15.51 13.66 5.46
C ARG A 232 14.35 14.64 5.48
N THR A 233 14.13 15.31 4.35
CA THR A 233 12.94 16.13 4.06
C THR A 233 12.41 15.89 2.65
N ASN A 234 13.20 15.27 1.78
CA ASN A 234 12.82 14.89 0.43
C ASN A 234 12.46 13.40 0.37
N ILE A 235 11.33 13.10 -0.24
CA ILE A 235 10.82 11.75 -0.47
C ILE A 235 10.52 11.64 -1.97
N ASP A 236 11.20 10.73 -2.65
CA ASP A 236 10.94 10.47 -4.07
C ASP A 236 9.56 9.83 -4.24
N TYR A 237 9.27 8.82 -3.41
CA TYR A 237 8.03 8.05 -3.52
C TYR A 237 7.33 7.85 -2.17
N PHE A 238 6.04 8.13 -2.12
CA PHE A 238 5.21 7.95 -0.94
C PHE A 238 4.04 7.00 -1.24
N SER A 239 4.05 5.82 -0.64
CA SER A 239 2.94 4.88 -0.68
C SER A 239 2.07 5.06 0.57
N LEU A 240 0.78 5.29 0.37
CA LEU A 240 -0.20 5.50 1.43
C LEU A 240 -1.39 4.55 1.25
N ASP A 241 -1.42 3.48 2.05
CA ASP A 241 -2.45 2.45 2.04
C ASP A 241 -2.69 2.04 3.50
N VAL A 242 -3.63 2.70 4.16
CA VAL A 242 -3.85 2.59 5.61
C VAL A 242 -5.31 2.33 5.95
N GLU A 243 -6.07 1.86 4.97
CA GLU A 243 -7.37 1.24 5.16
C GLU A 243 -8.34 2.19 5.87
N GLY A 244 -8.41 3.43 5.35
CA GLY A 244 -9.40 4.47 5.68
C GLY A 244 -8.89 5.71 6.40
N ALA A 245 -7.61 5.75 6.76
CA ALA A 245 -7.00 6.89 7.44
C ALA A 245 -6.24 7.82 6.48
N GLU A 246 -6.37 7.65 5.16
CA GLU A 246 -5.55 8.35 4.15
C GLU A 246 -5.71 9.86 4.30
N MET A 247 -6.95 10.35 4.36
CA MET A 247 -7.23 11.79 4.54
C MET A 247 -6.72 12.32 5.88
N HIS A 248 -6.76 11.54 6.96
CA HIS A 248 -6.21 11.95 8.25
C HIS A 248 -4.70 12.18 8.14
N ILE A 249 -3.99 11.23 7.51
CA ILE A 249 -2.55 11.31 7.31
C ILE A 249 -2.19 12.47 6.39
N LEU A 250 -2.87 12.62 5.25
CA LEU A 250 -2.65 13.71 4.29
C LEU A 250 -2.80 15.10 4.93
N ASN A 251 -3.78 15.27 5.81
CA ASN A 251 -3.98 16.51 6.57
C ASN A 251 -2.88 16.76 7.61
N SER A 252 -2.19 15.72 8.09
CA SER A 252 -1.13 15.82 9.08
C SER A 252 0.27 16.12 8.51
N ILE A 253 0.45 16.00 7.18
CA ILE A 253 1.74 16.23 6.53
C ILE A 253 2.13 17.72 6.62
N SER A 254 3.35 17.99 7.09
CA SER A 254 3.96 19.33 7.05
C SER A 254 4.43 19.68 5.64
N TRP A 255 3.49 20.01 4.73
CA TRP A 255 3.73 20.25 3.30
C TRP A 255 4.77 21.33 2.94
N LYS A 256 5.11 22.22 3.89
CA LYS A 256 6.18 23.22 3.72
C LYS A 256 7.58 22.69 4.04
N GLU A 257 7.67 21.66 4.88
CA GLU A 257 8.93 21.09 5.37
C GLU A 257 9.27 19.76 4.69
N ILE A 258 8.27 19.05 4.18
CA ILE A 258 8.44 17.76 3.50
C ILE A 258 8.11 17.92 2.02
N ASN A 259 9.09 17.63 1.17
CA ASN A 259 8.92 17.56 -0.27
C ASN A 259 8.70 16.11 -0.71
N ILE A 260 7.64 15.87 -1.47
CA ILE A 260 7.27 14.54 -1.96
C ILE A 260 7.08 14.63 -3.48
N ASP A 261 7.78 13.80 -4.25
CA ASP A 261 7.71 13.89 -5.72
C ASP A 261 6.51 13.12 -6.30
N VAL A 262 6.28 11.90 -5.80
CA VAL A 262 5.21 11.01 -6.27
C VAL A 262 4.50 10.35 -5.11
N PHE A 263 3.17 10.30 -5.19
CA PHE A 263 2.32 9.50 -4.31
C PHE A 263 1.67 8.35 -5.05
N THR A 264 1.52 7.22 -4.37
CA THR A 264 0.44 6.25 -4.59
C THR A 264 -0.44 6.29 -3.36
N ILE A 265 -1.74 6.45 -3.53
CA ILE A 265 -2.70 6.55 -2.43
C ILE A 265 -3.85 5.58 -2.69
N GLU A 266 -4.19 4.76 -1.70
CA GLU A 266 -5.44 3.99 -1.71
C GLU A 266 -6.64 4.96 -1.74
N THR A 267 -7.53 4.78 -2.70
CA THR A 267 -8.69 5.68 -2.91
C THR A 267 -9.99 4.92 -3.05
N ASP A 268 -10.07 3.71 -2.51
CA ASP A 268 -11.32 2.96 -2.44
C ASP A 268 -12.39 3.71 -1.62
N GLN A 269 -11.95 4.62 -0.74
CA GLN A 269 -12.80 5.53 0.01
C GLN A 269 -12.36 6.98 -0.18
N HIS A 270 -13.32 7.90 -0.10
CA HIS A 270 -13.08 9.34 -0.14
C HIS A 270 -12.29 9.83 -1.37
N ARG A 271 -12.34 9.10 -2.50
CA ARG A 271 -11.56 9.38 -3.70
C ARG A 271 -11.66 10.84 -4.17
N ASP A 272 -12.87 11.37 -4.32
CA ASP A 272 -13.07 12.74 -4.81
C ASP A 272 -12.48 13.79 -3.86
N GLN A 273 -12.55 13.52 -2.55
CA GLN A 273 -11.91 14.35 -1.52
C GLN A 273 -10.39 14.30 -1.63
N ILE A 274 -9.80 13.10 -1.80
CA ILE A 274 -8.35 12.91 -1.97
C ILE A 274 -7.89 13.60 -3.26
N LEU A 275 -8.58 13.40 -4.39
CA LEU A 275 -8.26 14.04 -5.67
C LEU A 275 -8.25 15.57 -5.55
N ASN A 276 -9.28 16.15 -4.94
CA ASN A 276 -9.35 17.60 -4.77
C ASN A 276 -8.26 18.11 -3.82
N PHE A 277 -8.01 17.39 -2.71
CA PHE A 277 -6.95 17.74 -1.77
C PHE A 277 -5.57 17.73 -2.44
N MET A 278 -5.22 16.65 -3.14
CA MET A 278 -3.94 16.53 -3.84
C MET A 278 -3.76 17.61 -4.90
N ARG A 279 -4.83 17.96 -5.63
CA ARG A 279 -4.82 19.08 -6.58
C ARG A 279 -4.50 20.41 -5.90
N ILE A 280 -5.15 20.71 -4.77
CA ILE A 280 -4.88 21.93 -3.98
C ILE A 280 -3.44 21.95 -3.46
N LYS A 281 -2.88 20.79 -3.11
CA LYS A 281 -1.48 20.65 -2.69
C LYS A 281 -0.48 20.69 -3.84
N GLY A 282 -0.92 20.93 -5.08
CA GLY A 282 -0.05 21.09 -6.23
C GLY A 282 0.37 19.77 -6.88
N TYR A 283 -0.43 18.70 -6.75
CA TYR A 283 -0.18 17.43 -7.41
C TYR A 283 -1.19 17.19 -8.54
N LYS A 284 -0.72 16.58 -9.62
CA LYS A 284 -1.53 16.12 -10.73
C LYS A 284 -1.74 14.61 -10.62
N TRP A 285 -2.99 14.20 -10.70
CA TRP A 285 -3.34 12.79 -10.92
C TRP A 285 -2.90 12.34 -12.33
N ILE A 286 -2.23 11.19 -12.42
CA ILE A 286 -1.70 10.68 -13.70
C ILE A 286 -2.16 9.27 -14.06
N HIS A 287 -2.56 8.46 -13.08
CA HIS A 287 -2.95 7.07 -13.34
C HIS A 287 -3.74 6.47 -12.19
N LYS A 288 -4.53 5.42 -12.48
CA LYS A 288 -5.24 4.60 -11.50
C LYS A 288 -4.89 3.13 -11.69
N LEU A 289 -4.47 2.47 -10.61
CA LEU A 289 -4.18 1.04 -10.56
C LEU A 289 -5.13 0.39 -9.55
N ARG A 290 -6.27 -0.10 -10.05
CA ARG A 290 -7.35 -0.67 -9.21
C ARG A 290 -7.82 0.33 -8.14
N GLY A 291 -7.58 0.07 -6.87
CA GLY A 291 -7.98 0.95 -5.76
C GLY A 291 -7.07 2.17 -5.59
N ASP A 292 -5.90 2.17 -6.22
CA ASP A 292 -4.88 3.18 -5.98
C ASP A 292 -4.82 4.25 -7.06
N ASP A 293 -4.69 5.51 -6.65
CA ASP A 293 -4.40 6.62 -7.55
C ASP A 293 -2.96 7.10 -7.40
N ILE A 294 -2.34 7.45 -8.53
CA ILE A 294 -0.97 7.96 -8.59
C ILE A 294 -0.99 9.45 -8.89
N PHE A 295 -0.26 10.20 -8.06
CA PHE A 295 -0.14 11.65 -8.13
C PHE A 295 1.32 12.05 -8.28
N VAL A 296 1.60 13.01 -9.15
CA VAL A 296 2.95 13.58 -9.35
C VAL A 296 2.90 15.05 -9.01
N LYS A 297 3.92 15.53 -8.29
CA LYS A 297 4.06 16.95 -7.99
C LYS A 297 4.13 17.77 -9.28
N ASN A 298 3.34 18.83 -9.38
CA ASN A 298 3.43 19.74 -10.51
C ASN A 298 4.78 20.44 -10.46
N LYS A 299 5.65 20.12 -11.42
CA LYS A 299 6.84 20.92 -11.72
C LYS A 299 6.44 22.10 -12.59
N SER A 300 5.57 22.96 -12.10
CA SER A 300 5.29 24.25 -12.73
C SER A 300 6.22 25.28 -12.09
N VAL A 301 7.31 25.54 -12.82
CA VAL A 301 8.19 26.73 -12.89
C VAL A 301 8.13 27.66 -11.67
N GLU A 302 9.20 27.66 -10.86
CA GLU A 302 9.54 28.79 -9.97
C GLU A 302 9.65 30.10 -10.77
#